data_AF-A0A2E1NCR3-F1
#
_entry.id   AF-A0A2E1NCR3-F1
#
_cell.length_a   1.000
_cell.length_b   1.000
_cell.length_c   1.000
_cell.angle_alpha   90.00
_cell.angle_beta   90.00
_cell.angle_gamma   90.00
#
_symmetry.space_group_name_H-M   'P 1'
#
loop_
_entity.id
_entity.type
_entity.pdbx_description
1 polymer ?
#
loop_
_entity_poly.entity_id
_entity_poly.type
_entity_poly.pdbx_seq_one_letter_code
_entity_poly.pdbx_strand_id
1 'polypeptide(L)'
;MKSLWENYFSKNRTDPIKLALESVPIFYDLTTSQIKEITRLVHRRTYKKGEAVFKKNAPGEGMYIIISGEIKIKDPKSKMIFATLSKNNFFGEMALLDEEPRSAIAEASEPSTLIGFFRPDLMTLVSRFPELGNKILINLSKVLAERLRESNKILMEKSD
;
A
#
# COMPACT_ATOMS: atom_id res chain seq x y z
N MET A 1 -41.57 16.87 -0.74
CA MET A 1 -41.34 15.41 -0.67
C MET A 1 -40.22 15.11 -1.65
N LYS A 2 -38.96 14.99 -1.20
CA LYS A 2 -37.82 14.76 -2.10
C LYS A 2 -37.87 13.34 -2.64
N SER A 3 -37.63 13.21 -3.94
CA SER A 3 -37.87 12.00 -4.72
C SER A 3 -36.93 10.87 -4.28
N LEU A 4 -37.46 9.66 -4.11
CA LEU A 4 -36.67 8.43 -3.87
C LEU A 4 -35.63 8.18 -4.98
N TRP A 5 -35.84 8.74 -6.17
CA TRP A 5 -34.94 8.65 -7.32
C TRP A 5 -33.72 9.58 -7.19
N GLU A 6 -33.84 10.74 -6.53
CA GLU A 6 -32.71 11.65 -6.32
C GLU A 6 -31.64 11.02 -5.43
N ASN A 7 -32.04 10.27 -4.39
CA ASN A 7 -31.11 9.53 -3.52
C ASN A 7 -30.49 8.29 -4.19
N TYR A 8 -31.12 7.77 -5.26
CA TYR A 8 -30.59 6.63 -6.00
C TYR A 8 -29.48 7.06 -6.98
N PHE A 9 -29.63 8.24 -7.60
CA PHE A 9 -28.65 8.82 -8.52
C PHE A 9 -27.64 9.78 -7.87
N SER A 10 -27.83 10.21 -6.60
CA SER A 10 -26.87 11.07 -5.88
C SER A 10 -25.93 10.34 -4.93
N LYS A 11 -25.83 9.00 -4.97
CA LYS A 11 -24.73 8.31 -4.30
C LYS A 11 -23.44 8.53 -5.09
N ASN A 12 -22.86 9.71 -4.94
CA ASN A 12 -21.41 9.93 -4.97
C ASN A 12 -20.79 9.09 -3.84
N ARG A 13 -20.86 7.75 -3.94
CA ARG A 13 -20.02 6.87 -3.15
C ARG A 13 -18.66 6.96 -3.80
N THR A 14 -17.81 7.83 -3.25
CA THR A 14 -16.41 7.90 -3.65
C THR A 14 -15.82 6.51 -3.53
N ASP A 15 -15.23 6.00 -4.60
CA ASP A 15 -14.66 4.65 -4.67
C ASP A 15 -13.60 4.48 -3.57
N PRO A 16 -13.78 3.53 -2.62
CA PRO A 16 -12.82 3.29 -1.55
C PRO A 16 -11.41 2.99 -2.05
N ILE A 17 -11.27 2.40 -3.25
CA ILE A 17 -9.98 2.13 -3.88
C ILE A 17 -9.31 3.44 -4.27
N LYS A 18 -10.06 4.30 -4.97
CA LYS A 18 -9.60 5.65 -5.34
C LYS A 18 -9.14 6.43 -4.12
N LEU A 19 -9.96 6.48 -3.07
CA LEU A 19 -9.63 7.19 -1.82
C LEU A 19 -8.35 6.67 -1.16
N ALA A 20 -8.18 5.35 -1.14
CA ALA A 20 -6.98 4.74 -0.56
C ALA A 20 -5.72 5.05 -1.38
N LEU A 21 -5.81 5.02 -2.72
CA LEU A 21 -4.71 5.43 -3.59
C LEU A 21 -4.33 6.91 -3.36
N GLU A 22 -5.31 7.81 -3.30
CA GLU A 22 -5.08 9.24 -3.07
C GLU A 22 -4.52 9.54 -1.67
N SER A 23 -4.61 8.60 -0.73
CA SER A 23 -4.15 8.76 0.65
C SER A 23 -2.69 8.39 0.90
N VAL A 24 -2.00 7.75 -0.06
CA VAL A 24 -0.63 7.27 0.15
C VAL A 24 0.39 8.05 -0.69
N PRO A 25 1.56 8.43 -0.11
CA PRO A 25 2.56 9.26 -0.78
C PRO A 25 3.05 8.78 -2.15
N ILE A 26 3.05 7.47 -2.39
CA ILE A 26 3.49 6.87 -3.67
C ILE A 26 2.65 7.38 -4.85
N PHE A 27 1.37 7.73 -4.61
CA PHE A 27 0.44 8.20 -5.64
C PHE A 27 0.08 9.69 -5.52
N TYR A 28 0.87 10.48 -4.80
CA TYR A 28 0.71 11.94 -4.77
C TYR A 28 1.05 12.57 -6.12
N ASP A 29 0.49 13.76 -6.36
CA ASP A 29 0.67 14.55 -7.61
C ASP A 29 0.19 13.84 -8.89
N LEU A 30 -0.64 12.81 -8.74
CA LEU A 30 -1.28 12.13 -9.85
C LEU A 30 -2.63 12.78 -10.18
N THR A 31 -2.92 12.92 -11.48
CA THR A 31 -4.20 13.43 -11.93
C THR A 31 -5.32 12.41 -11.69
N THR A 32 -6.58 12.86 -11.65
CA THR A 32 -7.74 11.97 -11.56
C THR A 32 -7.75 10.89 -12.66
N SER A 33 -7.28 11.21 -13.86
CA SER A 33 -7.16 10.24 -14.96
C SER A 33 -6.10 9.18 -14.67
N GLN A 34 -4.94 9.60 -14.15
CA GLN A 34 -3.85 8.70 -13.75
C GLN A 34 -4.27 7.76 -12.61
N ILE A 35 -4.95 8.27 -11.59
CA ILE A 35 -5.52 7.45 -10.51
C ILE A 35 -6.53 6.43 -11.05
N LYS A 36 -7.33 6.82 -12.05
CA LYS A 36 -8.29 5.90 -12.70
C LYS A 36 -7.58 4.77 -13.44
N GLU A 37 -6.45 5.01 -14.09
CA GLU A 37 -5.66 3.95 -14.71
C GLU A 37 -5.11 2.97 -13.67
N ILE A 38 -4.60 3.47 -12.54
CA ILE A 38 -4.10 2.60 -11.45
C ILE A 38 -5.24 1.78 -10.83
N THR A 39 -6.41 2.39 -10.64
CA THR A 39 -7.61 1.73 -10.08
C THR A 39 -8.00 0.47 -10.86
N ARG A 40 -7.70 0.41 -12.17
CA ARG A 40 -7.99 -0.76 -13.03
C ARG A 40 -6.97 -1.89 -12.90
N LEU A 41 -5.77 -1.60 -12.40
CA LEU A 41 -4.69 -2.56 -12.29
C LEU A 41 -4.59 -3.16 -10.89
N VAL A 42 -5.02 -2.44 -9.87
CA VAL A 42 -4.90 -2.90 -8.49
C VAL A 42 -5.90 -3.99 -8.12
N HIS A 43 -5.53 -4.81 -7.14
CA HIS A 43 -6.32 -5.96 -6.73
C HIS A 43 -6.83 -5.84 -5.30
N ARG A 44 -8.14 -5.79 -5.12
CA ARG A 44 -8.75 -5.81 -3.79
C ARG A 44 -8.64 -7.20 -3.15
N ARG A 45 -8.16 -7.27 -1.91
CA ARG A 45 -8.05 -8.51 -1.13
C ARG A 45 -8.63 -8.32 0.26
N THR A 46 -9.22 -9.37 0.82
CA THR A 46 -9.80 -9.38 2.17
C THR A 46 -9.12 -10.44 3.01
N TYR A 47 -8.87 -10.13 4.28
CA TYR A 47 -8.16 -10.99 5.22
C TYR A 47 -8.97 -11.14 6.51
N LYS A 48 -8.99 -12.35 7.06
CA LYS A 48 -9.55 -12.61 8.40
C LYS A 48 -8.54 -12.21 9.47
N LYS A 49 -9.02 -11.99 10.69
CA LYS A 49 -8.14 -11.84 11.86
C LYS A 49 -7.21 -13.05 11.99
N GLY A 50 -5.92 -12.79 12.19
CA GLY A 50 -4.86 -13.77 12.28
C GLY A 50 -4.33 -14.27 10.93
N GLU A 51 -4.91 -13.84 9.81
CA GLU A 51 -4.46 -14.25 8.49
C GLU A 51 -3.20 -13.46 8.07
N ALA A 52 -2.20 -14.18 7.55
CA ALA A 52 -0.99 -13.56 7.03
C ALA A 52 -1.25 -12.98 5.64
N VAL A 53 -0.95 -11.69 5.46
CA VAL A 53 -0.90 -11.04 4.14
C VAL A 53 0.29 -11.60 3.35
N PHE A 54 1.44 -11.69 4.01
CA PHE A 54 2.60 -12.44 3.55
C PHE A 54 3.44 -12.94 4.73
N LYS A 55 4.23 -13.98 4.48
CA LYS A 55 5.17 -14.56 5.45
C LYS A 55 6.58 -14.09 5.13
N LYS A 56 7.47 -14.13 6.14
CA LYS A 56 8.91 -13.92 5.91
C LYS A 56 9.44 -14.91 4.87
N ASN A 57 10.38 -14.47 4.06
CA ASN A 57 11.00 -15.21 2.95
C ASN A 57 10.05 -15.59 1.81
N ALA A 58 8.77 -15.19 1.85
CA ALA A 58 7.92 -15.29 0.68
C ALA A 58 8.46 -14.37 -0.43
N PRO A 59 8.21 -14.67 -1.71
CA PRO A 59 8.57 -13.77 -2.80
C PRO A 59 8.00 -12.35 -2.60
N GLY A 60 8.84 -11.36 -2.87
CA GLY A 60 8.45 -9.96 -2.94
C GLY A 60 7.70 -9.67 -4.24
N GLU A 61 6.37 -9.80 -4.24
CA GLU A 61 5.60 -9.58 -5.49
C GLU A 61 5.02 -8.17 -5.65
N GLY A 62 4.91 -7.41 -4.57
CA GLY A 62 4.23 -6.11 -4.59
C GLY A 62 3.99 -5.47 -3.24
N MET A 63 3.29 -4.34 -3.24
CA MET A 63 2.93 -3.59 -2.05
C MET A 63 1.44 -3.72 -1.72
N TYR A 64 1.09 -3.33 -0.50
CA TYR A 64 -0.29 -3.35 -0.01
C TYR A 64 -0.68 -2.02 0.60
N ILE A 65 -1.90 -1.55 0.33
CA ILE A 65 -2.51 -0.35 0.91
C ILE A 65 -3.72 -0.77 1.74
N ILE A 66 -3.89 -0.20 2.92
CA ILE A 66 -4.96 -0.57 3.85
C ILE A 66 -6.19 0.31 3.61
N ILE A 67 -7.29 -0.29 3.11
CA ILE A 67 -8.59 0.40 3.00
C ILE A 67 -9.29 0.43 4.36
N SER A 68 -9.25 -0.70 5.07
CA SER A 68 -9.83 -0.87 6.40
C SER A 68 -9.16 -2.01 7.15
N GLY A 69 -9.24 -1.99 8.47
CA GLY A 69 -8.63 -2.97 9.35
C GLY A 69 -7.26 -2.53 9.88
N GLU A 70 -6.56 -3.48 10.49
CA GLU A 70 -5.24 -3.29 11.09
C GLU A 70 -4.31 -4.44 10.69
N ILE A 71 -3.06 -4.10 10.34
CA ILE A 71 -2.00 -5.01 9.94
C ILE A 71 -0.81 -4.83 10.87
N LYS A 72 -0.30 -5.92 11.42
CA LYS A 72 0.93 -5.96 12.22
C LYS A 72 2.08 -6.47 11.38
N ILE A 73 3.16 -5.69 11.33
CA ILE A 73 4.45 -6.10 10.77
C ILE A 73 5.31 -6.62 11.92
N LYS A 74 5.72 -7.88 11.87
CA LYS A 74 6.42 -8.53 12.99
C LYS A 74 7.55 -9.45 12.54
N ASP A 75 8.52 -9.62 13.42
CA ASP A 75 9.56 -10.64 13.28
C ASP A 75 8.95 -12.05 13.49
N PRO A 76 9.17 -13.02 12.59
CA PRO A 76 8.75 -14.39 12.82
C PRO A 76 9.41 -15.06 14.03
N LYS A 77 10.64 -14.68 14.40
CA LYS A 77 11.41 -15.35 15.45
C LYS A 77 11.12 -14.77 16.83
N SER A 78 11.25 -13.45 16.98
CA SER A 78 11.15 -12.78 18.27
C SER A 78 9.72 -12.38 18.68
N LYS A 79 8.74 -12.52 17.80
CA LYS A 79 7.38 -11.95 17.92
C LYS A 79 7.37 -10.43 18.13
N MET A 80 8.51 -9.76 17.99
CA MET A 80 8.60 -8.30 18.06
C MET A 80 7.74 -7.68 16.97
N ILE A 81 6.88 -6.74 17.35
CA ILE A 81 6.07 -5.96 16.42
C ILE A 81 6.91 -4.75 16.00
N PHE A 82 7.25 -4.68 14.71
CA PHE A 82 7.96 -3.55 14.13
C PHE A 82 7.03 -2.37 13.86
N ALA A 83 5.79 -2.66 13.43
CA ALA A 83 4.78 -1.64 13.18
C ALA A 83 3.36 -2.22 13.31
N THR A 84 2.43 -1.37 13.71
CA THR A 84 0.98 -1.60 13.61
C THR A 84 0.43 -0.54 12.69
N LEU A 85 -0.11 -0.96 11.55
CA LEU A 85 -0.54 -0.10 10.45
C LEU A 85 -2.05 -0.22 10.28
N SER A 86 -2.71 0.89 9.99
CA SER A 86 -4.17 0.94 9.82
C SER A 86 -4.53 1.65 8.51
N LYS A 87 -5.81 1.98 8.35
CA LYS A 87 -6.33 2.68 7.17
C LYS A 87 -5.42 3.85 6.73
N ASN A 88 -5.24 3.99 5.42
CA ASN A 88 -4.38 4.98 4.75
C ASN A 88 -2.87 4.73 4.90
N ASN A 89 -2.44 3.67 5.58
CA ASN A 89 -1.05 3.22 5.52
C ASN A 89 -0.82 2.21 4.39
N PHE A 90 0.44 2.04 4.01
CA PHE A 90 0.89 1.03 3.06
C PHE A 90 2.19 0.37 3.54
N PHE A 91 2.46 -0.83 3.03
CA PHE A 91 3.63 -1.62 3.38
C PHE A 91 4.06 -2.57 2.27
N GLY A 92 5.29 -3.07 2.38
CA GLY A 92 5.86 -4.04 1.44
C GLY A 92 6.31 -3.42 0.11
N GLU A 93 6.50 -2.10 0.08
CA GLU A 93 6.87 -1.33 -1.12
C GLU A 93 8.22 -1.68 -1.72
N MET A 94 9.16 -2.23 -0.92
CA MET A 94 10.46 -2.69 -1.43
C MET A 94 10.32 -3.72 -2.55
N ALA A 95 9.28 -4.57 -2.48
CA ALA A 95 8.99 -5.58 -3.50
C ALA A 95 8.56 -5.01 -4.86
N LEU A 96 8.36 -3.70 -4.98
CA LEU A 96 8.18 -3.05 -6.28
C LEU A 96 9.52 -2.79 -6.99
N LEU A 97 10.62 -2.68 -6.24
CA LEU A 97 11.94 -2.31 -6.76
C LEU A 97 12.84 -3.51 -6.99
N ASP A 98 12.88 -4.44 -6.06
CA ASP A 98 13.72 -5.64 -6.11
C ASP A 98 12.88 -6.92 -5.95
N GLU A 99 13.56 -8.06 -6.12
CA GLU A 99 12.98 -9.40 -5.96
C GLU A 99 13.41 -10.03 -4.62
N GLU A 100 13.85 -9.20 -3.66
CA GLU A 100 14.31 -9.70 -2.37
C GLU A 100 13.16 -10.35 -1.59
N PRO A 101 13.41 -11.45 -0.85
CA PRO A 101 12.38 -12.09 -0.05
C PRO A 101 11.86 -11.16 1.06
N ARG A 102 10.58 -11.34 1.46
CA ARG A 102 9.99 -10.54 2.55
C ARG A 102 10.83 -10.63 3.83
N SER A 103 11.21 -9.49 4.38
CA SER A 103 12.03 -9.39 5.61
C SER A 103 11.26 -9.71 6.90
N ALA A 104 9.94 -9.54 6.89
CA ALA A 104 9.05 -9.68 8.04
C ALA A 104 7.74 -10.43 7.68
N ILE A 105 6.92 -10.73 8.69
CA ILE A 105 5.53 -11.17 8.50
C ILE A 105 4.63 -9.93 8.53
N ALA A 106 3.65 -9.88 7.62
CA ALA A 106 2.50 -9.00 7.73
C ALA A 106 1.24 -9.82 8.04
N GLU A 107 0.55 -9.52 9.13
CA GLU A 107 -0.62 -10.26 9.61
C GLU A 107 -1.76 -9.32 9.97
N ALA A 108 -2.99 -9.68 9.60
CA ALA A 108 -4.18 -8.92 9.96
C ALA A 108 -4.55 -9.15 11.43
N SER A 109 -4.51 -8.12 12.27
CA SER A 109 -4.91 -8.22 13.69
C SER A 109 -6.43 -8.12 13.90
N GLU A 110 -7.16 -7.71 12.87
CA GLU A 110 -8.62 -7.69 12.76
C GLU A 110 -9.03 -7.97 11.30
N PRO A 111 -10.34 -8.14 10.98
CA PRO A 111 -10.78 -8.28 9.60
C PRO A 111 -10.36 -7.06 8.74
N SER A 112 -9.57 -7.30 7.70
CA SER A 112 -8.91 -6.24 6.92
C SER A 112 -9.23 -6.32 5.44
N THR A 113 -9.36 -5.16 4.79
CA THR A 113 -9.47 -5.04 3.33
C THR A 113 -8.29 -4.23 2.81
N LEU A 114 -7.55 -4.82 1.88
CA LEU A 114 -6.34 -4.25 1.31
C LEU A 114 -6.46 -4.10 -0.22
N ILE A 115 -5.59 -3.27 -0.77
CA ILE A 115 -5.31 -3.17 -2.20
C ILE A 115 -3.89 -3.69 -2.42
N GLY A 116 -3.74 -4.71 -3.25
CA GLY A 116 -2.45 -5.16 -3.77
C GLY A 116 -2.10 -4.41 -5.05
N PHE A 117 -0.86 -3.90 -5.12
CA PHE A 117 -0.27 -3.34 -6.32
C PHE A 117 1.06 -4.05 -6.56
N PHE A 118 1.17 -4.78 -7.67
CA PHE A 118 2.26 -5.70 -7.92
C PHE A 118 3.28 -5.14 -8.92
N ARG A 119 4.50 -5.67 -8.88
CA ARG A 119 5.57 -5.24 -9.77
C ARG A 119 5.20 -5.35 -11.26
N PRO A 120 4.50 -6.40 -11.75
CA PRO A 120 4.04 -6.43 -13.14
C PRO A 120 3.08 -5.29 -13.50
N ASP A 121 2.24 -4.84 -12.56
CA ASP A 121 1.33 -3.70 -12.76
C ASP A 121 2.11 -2.40 -12.91
N LEU A 122 3.12 -2.20 -12.06
CA LEU A 122 4.04 -1.06 -12.15
C LEU A 122 4.81 -1.06 -13.48
N MET A 123 5.36 -2.20 -13.89
CA MET A 123 6.06 -2.31 -15.17
C MET A 123 5.14 -2.04 -16.37
N THR A 124 3.88 -2.47 -16.28
CA THR A 124 2.86 -2.15 -17.29
C THR A 124 2.60 -0.65 -17.36
N LEU A 125 2.52 0.04 -16.22
CA LEU A 125 2.36 1.50 -16.17
C LEU A 125 3.58 2.22 -16.74
N VAL A 126 4.80 1.81 -16.37
CA VAL A 126 6.06 2.39 -16.90
C VAL A 126 6.13 2.26 -18.42
N SER A 127 5.74 1.10 -18.95
CA SER A 127 5.78 0.85 -20.40
C SER A 127 4.68 1.61 -21.15
N ARG A 128 3.44 1.61 -20.65
CA ARG A 128 2.28 2.18 -21.36
C ARG A 128 2.08 3.68 -21.13
N PHE A 129 2.46 4.16 -19.94
CA PHE A 129 2.27 5.55 -19.51
C PHE A 129 3.55 6.07 -18.82
N PRO A 130 4.64 6.33 -19.57
CA PRO A 130 5.95 6.62 -18.98
C PRO A 130 5.95 7.80 -17.99
N GLU A 131 5.19 8.86 -18.25
CA GLU A 131 5.06 9.99 -17.33
C GLU A 131 4.46 9.57 -15.98
N LEU A 132 3.41 8.74 -16.00
CA LEU A 132 2.78 8.19 -14.79
C LEU A 132 3.74 7.26 -14.04
N GLY A 133 4.37 6.33 -14.76
CA GLY A 133 5.37 5.43 -14.18
C GLY A 133 6.50 6.21 -13.50
N ASN A 134 7.04 7.23 -14.15
CA ASN A 134 8.10 8.08 -13.59
C ASN A 134 7.64 8.82 -12.31
N LYS A 135 6.43 9.37 -12.28
CA LYS A 135 5.89 9.99 -11.04
C LYS A 135 5.84 9.00 -9.89
N ILE A 136 5.33 7.80 -10.12
CA ILE A 136 5.26 6.74 -9.10
C ILE A 136 6.67 6.36 -8.61
N LEU A 137 7.62 6.17 -9.53
CA LEU A 137 9.00 5.81 -9.18
C LEU A 137 9.69 6.92 -8.38
N ILE A 138 9.50 8.18 -8.75
CA ILE A 138 10.04 9.34 -8.01
C ILE A 138 9.44 9.39 -6.60
N ASN A 139 8.12 9.24 -6.46
CA ASN A 139 7.46 9.25 -5.16
C ASN A 139 7.89 8.08 -4.28
N LEU A 140 8.02 6.88 -4.86
CA LEU A 140 8.57 5.72 -4.17
C LEU A 140 10.00 5.98 -3.68
N SER A 141 10.85 6.58 -4.52
CA SER A 141 12.22 6.94 -4.15
C SER A 141 12.26 7.93 -2.98
N LYS A 142 11.37 8.94 -2.97
CA LYS A 142 11.23 9.89 -1.86
C LYS A 142 10.83 9.19 -0.55
N VAL A 143 9.83 8.31 -0.60
CA VAL A 143 9.38 7.50 0.55
C VAL A 143 10.54 6.69 1.13
N LEU A 144 11.30 6.00 0.28
CA LEU A 144 12.41 5.17 0.74
C LEU A 144 13.55 6.00 1.34
N ALA A 145 13.85 7.15 0.75
CA ALA A 145 14.84 8.07 1.29
C ALA A 145 14.42 8.59 2.68
N GLU A 146 13.13 8.85 2.89
CA GLU A 146 12.60 9.25 4.20
C GLU A 146 12.71 8.13 5.24
N ARG A 147 12.26 6.92 4.89
CA ARG A 147 12.36 5.74 5.77
C ARG A 147 13.81 5.40 6.13
N LEU A 148 14.75 5.57 5.19
CA LEU A 148 16.18 5.35 5.45
C LEU A 148 16.72 6.39 6.45
N ARG A 149 16.35 7.67 6.30
CA ARG A 149 16.74 8.72 7.25
C ARG A 149 16.19 8.44 8.65
N GLU A 150 14.91 8.04 8.74
CA GLU A 150 14.28 7.66 10.02
C GLU A 150 14.97 6.45 10.66
N SER A 151 15.25 5.41 9.87
CA SER A 151 15.93 4.20 10.35
C SER A 151 17.34 4.51 10.88
N ASN A 152 18.10 5.34 10.15
CA ASN A 152 19.44 5.77 10.58
C ASN A 152 19.38 6.57 11.88
N LYS A 153 18.38 7.46 12.05
CA LYS A 153 18.19 8.22 13.28
C LYS A 153 17.96 7.30 14.49
N ILE A 154 17.11 6.28 14.34
CA ILE A 154 16.82 5.31 15.40
C ILE A 154 18.06 4.49 15.78
N LEU A 155 18.92 4.16 14.80
CA LEU A 155 20.17 3.44 15.07
C LEU A 155 21.18 4.29 15.84
N MET A 156 21.26 5.59 15.53
CA MET A 156 22.10 6.54 16.27
C MET A 156 21.64 6.69 17.73
N GLU A 157 20.33 6.89 17.96
CA GLU A 157 19.75 7.04 19.30
C GLU A 157 19.90 5.78 20.20
N LYS A 158 20.08 4.59 19.61
CA LYS A 158 20.30 3.34 20.36
C LYS A 158 21.77 3.02 20.63
N SER A 159 22.68 3.74 19.98
CA SER A 159 24.12 3.54 20.11
C SER A 159 24.74 4.43 21.21
N ASP A 160 23.94 5.36 21.76
CA ASP A 160 24.23 6.21 22.92
C ASP A 160 23.61 5.62 24.20
#